data_AF-A0A852E059-F1
#
_entry.id   AF-A0A852E059-F1
#
_cell.length_a   1.000
_cell.length_b   1.000
_cell.length_c   1.000
_cell.angle_alpha   90.00
_cell.angle_beta   90.00
_cell.angle_gamma   90.00
#
_symmetry.space_group_name_H-M   'P 1'
#
loop_
_entity.id
_entity.type
_entity.pdbx_description
1 polymer ?
#
loop_
_entity_poly.entity_id
_entity_poly.type
_entity_poly.pdbx_seq_one_letter_code
_entity_poly.pdbx_strand_id
1 'polypeptide(L)'
;SRMKRLGRMLNSCSGQNLALIDVKGFDPRDITVTVKDGKVTVSGERKVECNTGLTKTCNYKKFIKEFSLPPGVDDKEVTYSV
;
A
#
# COMPACT_ATOMS: atom_id res chain seq x y z
N SER A 1 -20.22 -5.66 -40.17
CA SER A 1 -18.93 -4.97 -40.22
C SER A 1 -19.15 -3.51 -39.86
N ARG A 2 -18.23 -2.87 -39.10
CA ARG A 2 -18.36 -1.54 -38.43
C ARG A 2 -19.05 -1.68 -37.06
N MET A 3 -18.43 -1.43 -35.90
CA MET A 3 -17.52 -0.34 -35.51
C MET A 3 -16.34 -0.85 -34.68
N LYS A 4 -15.12 -0.65 -35.18
CA LYS A 4 -13.96 -0.33 -34.33
C LYS A 4 -13.95 1.20 -34.23
N ARG A 5 -14.03 1.78 -33.03
CA ARG A 5 -13.41 3.09 -32.71
C ARG A 5 -13.63 3.51 -31.26
N LEU A 6 -12.49 3.86 -30.67
CA LEU A 6 -12.24 4.82 -29.59
C LEU A 6 -12.74 4.50 -28.18
N GLY A 7 -11.78 4.06 -27.37
CA GLY A 7 -11.77 4.29 -25.93
C GLY A 7 -10.40 4.07 -25.29
N ARG A 8 -9.31 4.08 -26.07
CA ARG A 8 -7.96 4.02 -25.52
C ARG A 8 -7.58 5.44 -25.09
N MET A 9 -8.12 5.88 -23.96
CA MET A 9 -7.54 7.00 -23.23
C MET A 9 -6.16 6.54 -22.75
N LEU A 10 -5.12 6.95 -23.47
CA LEU A 10 -3.76 6.92 -22.97
C LEU A 10 -3.69 7.98 -21.88
N ASN A 11 -4.06 7.62 -20.66
CA ASN A 11 -3.70 8.39 -19.49
C ASN A 11 -2.24 8.04 -19.22
N SER A 12 -1.31 8.67 -19.93
CA SER A 12 0.10 8.68 -19.54
C SER A 12 0.23 9.55 -18.29
N CYS A 13 -0.21 9.02 -17.15
CA CYS A 13 0.07 9.61 -15.84
C CYS A 13 1.48 9.17 -15.43
N SER A 14 2.50 9.63 -16.16
CA SER A 14 3.88 9.46 -15.71
C SER A 14 4.08 10.31 -14.44
N GLY A 15 4.01 9.66 -13.27
CA GLY A 15 4.40 10.25 -11.98
C GLY A 15 3.27 10.65 -11.02
N GLN A 16 2.07 10.05 -11.10
CA GLN A 16 1.05 10.29 -10.06
C GLN A 16 1.31 9.43 -8.81
N ASN A 17 1.67 10.07 -7.69
CA ASN A 17 1.71 9.42 -6.38
C ASN A 17 0.30 8.98 -5.97
N LEU A 18 0.10 7.67 -5.80
CA LEU A 18 -1.19 7.10 -5.42
C LEU A 18 -1.54 7.41 -3.95
N ALA A 19 -0.54 7.37 -3.07
CA ALA A 19 -0.73 7.60 -1.64
C ALA A 19 0.58 8.03 -0.96
N LEU A 20 0.42 8.81 0.11
CA LEU A 20 1.45 9.04 1.13
C LEU A 20 0.86 8.60 2.47
N ILE A 21 1.53 7.70 3.17
CA ILE A 21 1.01 7.07 4.39
C ILE A 21 1.97 7.36 5.54
N ASP A 22 1.47 7.95 6.62
CA ASP A 22 2.22 8.06 7.86
C ASP A 22 2.27 6.71 8.57
N VAL A 23 3.48 6.15 8.69
CA VAL A 23 3.76 4.87 9.36
C VAL A 23 4.51 5.04 10.67
N LYS A 24 4.48 6.25 11.27
CA LYS A 24 5.16 6.54 12.52
C LYS A 24 4.82 5.54 13.63
N GLY A 25 5.86 4.95 14.21
CA GLY A 25 5.74 3.98 15.30
C GLY A 25 5.71 2.51 14.86
N PHE A 26 5.88 2.24 13.57
CA PHE A 26 6.19 0.92 13.00
C PHE A 26 7.67 0.85 12.59
N ASP A 27 8.28 -0.34 12.62
CA ASP A 27 9.56 -0.55 11.94
C ASP A 27 9.26 -0.62 10.44
N PRO A 28 10.12 -0.08 9.54
CA PRO A 28 9.96 -0.29 8.11
C PRO A 28 9.79 -1.77 7.71
N ARG A 29 10.41 -2.70 8.47
CA ARG A 29 10.29 -4.15 8.26
C ARG A 29 8.91 -4.71 8.63
N ASP A 30 8.16 -4.01 9.47
CA ASP A 30 6.80 -4.39 9.85
C ASP A 30 5.77 -3.94 8.80
N ILE A 31 6.19 -3.17 7.79
CA ILE A 31 5.33 -2.67 6.72
C ILE A 31 5.33 -3.65 5.55
N THR A 32 4.13 -4.03 5.12
CA THR A 32 3.92 -4.86 3.94
C THR A 32 3.15 -4.07 2.90
N VAL A 33 3.66 -4.06 1.66
CA VAL A 33 2.97 -3.52 0.49
C VAL A 33 2.69 -4.68 -0.45
N THR A 34 1.40 -4.90 -0.74
CA THR A 34 0.95 -5.93 -1.68
C THR A 34 0.28 -5.23 -2.86
N VAL A 35 0.73 -5.55 -4.07
CA VAL A 35 0.08 -5.11 -5.30
C VAL A 35 -0.51 -6.33 -5.98
N LYS A 36 -1.83 -6.34 -6.13
CA LYS A 36 -2.55 -7.47 -6.71
C LYS A 36 -3.91 -7.05 -7.22
N ASP A 37 -4.29 -7.58 -8.38
CA ASP A 37 -5.64 -7.46 -8.95
C ASP A 37 -6.05 -5.99 -9.16
N GLY A 38 -5.09 -5.14 -9.56
CA GLY A 38 -5.33 -3.71 -9.76
C GLY A 38 -5.48 -2.92 -8.46
N LYS A 39 -4.99 -3.44 -7.33
CA LYS A 39 -5.07 -2.80 -6.01
C LYS A 39 -3.71 -2.80 -5.31
N VAL A 40 -3.49 -1.75 -4.51
CA VAL A 40 -2.36 -1.62 -3.60
C VAL A 40 -2.88 -1.69 -2.17
N THR A 41 -2.41 -2.65 -1.39
CA THR A 41 -2.69 -2.79 0.02
C THR A 41 -1.42 -2.54 0.82
N VAL A 42 -1.47 -1.54 1.69
CA VAL A 42 -0.39 -1.23 2.65
C VAL A 42 -0.86 -1.59 4.04
N SER A 43 -0.13 -2.46 4.71
CA SER A 43 -0.40 -2.86 6.09
C SER A 43 0.84 -2.75 6.95
N GLY A 44 0.62 -2.56 8.24
CA GLY A 44 1.66 -2.66 9.26
C GLY A 44 1.09 -3.32 10.50
N GLU A 45 1.83 -4.24 11.09
CA GLU A 45 1.43 -4.95 12.30
C GLU A 45 2.62 -5.09 13.24
N ARG A 46 2.48 -4.57 14.46
CA ARG A 46 3.55 -4.57 15.46
C ARG A 46 3.01 -4.91 16.82
N LYS A 47 3.63 -5.91 17.44
CA LYS A 47 3.44 -6.26 18.85
C LYS A 47 4.75 -6.00 19.59
N VAL A 48 4.75 -5.08 20.55
CA VAL A 48 5.87 -4.81 21.45
C VAL A 48 5.50 -5.34 22.83
N GLU A 49 6.19 -6.38 23.28
CA GLU A 49 6.15 -6.81 24.68
C GLU A 49 7.23 -6.05 25.45
N CYS A 50 6.81 -5.15 26.33
CA CYS A 50 7.70 -4.52 27.29
C CYS A 50 7.64 -5.30 28.60
N ASN A 51 8.78 -5.84 29.03
CA ASN A 51 8.89 -6.52 30.32
C ASN A 51 9.78 -5.70 31.24
N THR A 52 9.19 -4.76 31.95
CA THR A 52 9.87 -3.96 32.97
C THR A 52 9.47 -4.51 34.33
N GLY A 53 10.35 -5.32 34.94
CA GLY A 53 10.50 -5.69 36.37
C GLY A 53 9.26 -6.04 37.21
N LEU A 54 8.21 -5.21 37.18
CA LEU A 54 6.94 -5.32 37.89
C LEU A 54 5.70 -5.42 36.99
N THR A 55 5.79 -5.14 35.68
CA THR A 55 4.62 -5.12 34.78
C THR A 55 4.98 -5.56 33.37
N LYS A 56 4.23 -6.52 32.84
CA LYS A 56 4.28 -6.93 31.43
C LYS A 56 3.27 -6.12 30.65
N THR A 57 3.73 -5.17 29.84
CA THR A 57 2.86 -4.35 28.98
C THR A 57 2.98 -4.80 27.54
N CYS A 58 1.87 -5.23 26.95
CA CYS A 58 1.79 -5.59 25.54
C CYS A 58 1.19 -4.41 24.77
N ASN A 59 2.00 -3.75 23.95
CA ASN A 59 1.51 -2.74 23.01
C ASN A 59 1.32 -3.39 21.64
N TYR A 60 0.09 -3.37 21.14
CA TYR A 60 -0.25 -3.87 19.81
C TYR A 60 -0.75 -2.73 18.93
N LYS A 61 -0.21 -2.63 17.71
CA LYS A 61 -0.64 -1.68 16.69
C LYS A 61 -0.80 -2.39 15.36
N LYS A 62 -1.89 -2.09 14.65
CA LYS A 62 -2.16 -2.60 13.31
C LYS A 62 -2.86 -1.54 12.45
N PHE A 63 -2.50 -1.48 11.18
CA PHE A 63 -3.26 -0.74 10.17
C PHE A 63 -3.32 -1.50 8.84
N ILE A 64 -4.35 -1.22 8.06
CA ILE A 64 -4.49 -1.66 6.67
C ILE A 64 -5.12 -0.49 5.88
N LYS A 65 -4.53 -0.16 4.74
CA LYS A 65 -5.07 0.80 3.76
C LYS A 65 -5.04 0.17 2.38
N GLU A 66 -6.11 0.35 1.62
CA GLU A 66 -6.25 -0.19 0.25
C GLU A 66 -6.54 0.95 -0.72
N PHE A 67 -5.92 0.90 -1.91
CA PHE A 67 -6.08 1.87 -2.98
C PHE A 67 -6.26 1.13 -4.30
N SER A 68 -7.17 1.60 -5.15
CA SER A 68 -7.31 1.07 -6.51
C SER A 68 -6.31 1.73 -7.44
N LEU A 69 -5.67 0.92 -8.30
CA LEU A 69 -4.84 1.43 -9.37
C LEU A 69 -5.70 2.14 -10.44
N PRO A 70 -5.18 3.20 -11.06
CA PRO A 70 -5.79 3.76 -12.25
C PRO A 70 -5.93 2.72 -13.37
N PRO A 71 -6.96 2.82 -14.22
CA PRO A 71 -7.13 1.90 -15.35
C PRO A 71 -5.89 1.88 -16.26
N GLY A 72 -5.41 0.69 -16.58
CA GLY A 72 -4.30 0.48 -17.51
C GLY A 72 -2.90 0.51 -16.90
N VAL A 73 -2.77 0.73 -15.58
CA VAL A 73 -1.52 0.52 -14.85
C VAL A 73 -1.36 -0.96 -14.56
N ASP A 74 -0.22 -1.55 -14.91
CA ASP A 74 0.11 -2.93 -14.56
C ASP A 74 0.65 -3.01 -13.13
N ASP A 75 0.29 -4.06 -12.39
CA ASP A 75 0.73 -4.27 -11.02
C ASP A 75 2.27 -4.22 -10.88
N LYS A 76 3.02 -4.60 -11.92
CA LYS A 76 4.50 -4.60 -11.95
C LYS A 76 5.11 -3.21 -12.13
N GLU A 77 4.34 -2.23 -12.59
CA GLU A 77 4.79 -0.85 -12.77
C GLU A 77 4.70 -0.04 -11.46
N VAL A 78 4.08 -0.60 -10.42
CA VAL A 78 3.93 0.05 -9.12
C VAL A 78 5.24 -0.05 -8.33
N THR A 79 5.79 1.11 -7.99
CA THR A 79 6.95 1.23 -7.10
C THR A 79 6.56 1.80 -5.75
N TYR A 80 7.28 1.43 -4.70
CA TYR A 80 7.10 1.97 -3.36
C TYR A 80 8.44 2.16 -2.64
N SER A 81 8.45 3.04 -1.66
CA SER A 81 9.57 3.27 -0.74
C SER A 81 9.01 3.47 0.66
N VAL A 82 9.64 2.86 1.66
CA VAL A 82 9.28 2.98 3.08
C VAL A 82 10.39 3.73 3.80
#